data_AF-A0AA85JXL8-F1
#
_entry.id   AF-A0AA85JXL8-F1
#
_cell.length_a   1.000
_cell.length_b   1.000
_cell.length_c   1.000
_cell.angle_alpha   90.00
_cell.angle_beta   90.00
_cell.angle_gamma   90.00
#
_symmetry.space_group_name_H-M   'P 1'
#
loop_
_entity.id
_entity.type
_entity.pdbx_description
1 polymer ?
#
loop_
_entity_poly.entity_id
_entity_poly.type
_entity_poly.pdbx_seq_one_letter_code
_entity_poly.pdbx_strand_id
1 'polypeptide(L)'
;MNKYFVKNFTIRAAPYDFRRLPYENSDYMERLKLLVEETYENGQNRPVVLIGHSMGSLYTLNFLNKQTKDWKQKYVKSYISVSAPFGGSVKALLGITSGDNFSIFFRNPLSFRPILRSFTSVVSTVPNPRVWPPDQVLISTPTKNYTVNDYLTLFKDIGFPLGYEVMMKARENFITLSPPADVSEVYCIYSSGLITMKKLVYKPAGLYRDAFPNQAPILEYDDGDGTVNLESLEVCTHWPNVKIIHLPASSHVPIISDHRFIQFVQSHVTS
;
A
#
# COMPACT_ATOMS: atom_id res chain seq x y z
N MET A 1 11.50 15.07 -24.69
CA MET A 1 10.28 14.31 -24.34
C MET A 1 9.75 13.69 -25.62
N ASN A 2 9.40 12.40 -25.59
CA ASN A 2 8.82 11.70 -26.72
C ASN A 2 7.50 12.40 -27.14
N LYS A 3 7.30 12.64 -28.44
CA LYS A 3 6.16 13.37 -29.03
C LYS A 3 4.78 12.80 -28.63
N TYR A 4 4.73 11.59 -28.10
CA TYR A 4 3.50 10.92 -27.66
C TYR A 4 3.11 11.19 -26.19
N PHE A 5 4.02 11.71 -25.34
CA PHE A 5 3.72 12.02 -23.94
C PHE A 5 3.56 13.53 -23.74
N VAL A 6 2.31 13.96 -23.72
CA VAL A 6 1.92 15.35 -23.49
C VAL A 6 1.30 15.42 -22.11
N LYS A 7 1.95 16.17 -21.22
CA LYS A 7 1.51 16.39 -19.83
C LYS A 7 0.06 16.88 -19.81
N ASN A 8 -0.75 16.32 -18.91
CA ASN A 8 -2.17 16.59 -18.74
C ASN A 8 -3.07 16.20 -19.92
N PHE A 9 -2.52 15.55 -20.96
CA PHE A 9 -3.27 15.15 -22.14
C PHE A 9 -3.19 13.63 -22.37
N THR A 10 -2.00 13.10 -22.66
CA THR A 10 -1.76 11.64 -22.80
C THR A 10 -1.06 11.02 -21.60
N ILE A 11 -0.47 11.84 -20.72
CA ILE A 11 0.00 11.42 -19.38
C ILE A 11 -0.68 12.29 -18.33
N ARG A 12 -1.45 11.65 -17.45
CA ARG A 12 -2.33 12.33 -16.49
C ARG A 12 -2.20 11.69 -15.12
N ALA A 13 -2.31 12.51 -14.09
CA ALA A 13 -2.37 12.06 -12.71
C ALA A 13 -3.83 11.92 -12.24
N ALA A 14 -4.08 10.95 -11.37
CA ALA A 14 -5.37 10.76 -10.70
C ALA A 14 -5.20 10.95 -9.18
N PRO A 15 -5.05 12.19 -8.68
CA PRO A 15 -4.93 12.43 -7.25
C PRO A 15 -6.24 12.16 -6.52
N TYR A 16 -6.15 11.71 -5.27
CA TYR A 16 -7.28 11.47 -4.37
C TYR A 16 -6.92 11.87 -2.93
N ASP A 17 -7.91 11.93 -2.04
CA ASP A 17 -7.65 12.09 -0.61
C ASP A 17 -7.06 10.78 -0.05
N PHE A 18 -5.73 10.75 0.05
CA PHE A 18 -4.96 9.60 0.50
C PHE A 18 -5.20 9.23 1.97
N ARG A 19 -5.89 10.08 2.74
CA ARG A 19 -6.26 9.80 4.14
C ARG A 19 -7.41 8.81 4.23
N ARG A 20 -8.21 8.72 3.16
CA ARG A 20 -9.48 8.01 3.09
C ARG A 20 -9.34 6.71 2.29
N LEU A 21 -10.35 5.85 2.37
CA LEU A 21 -10.51 4.65 1.53
C LEU A 21 -11.43 4.94 0.32
N PRO A 22 -11.53 4.05 -0.69
CA PRO A 22 -12.33 4.32 -1.88
C PRO A 22 -13.79 4.69 -1.62
N TYR A 23 -14.45 4.01 -0.69
CA TYR A 23 -15.86 4.27 -0.36
C TYR A 23 -16.08 5.58 0.42
N GLU A 24 -15.01 6.23 0.88
CA GLU A 24 -15.04 7.56 1.51
C GLU A 24 -14.58 8.67 0.54
N ASN A 25 -13.97 8.27 -0.57
CA ASN A 25 -13.66 9.13 -1.72
C ASN A 25 -14.82 9.02 -2.72
N SER A 26 -16.00 9.49 -2.33
CA SER A 26 -17.17 9.52 -3.20
C SER A 26 -16.81 10.21 -4.52
N ASP A 27 -17.24 9.63 -5.63
CA ASP A 27 -16.98 10.06 -7.01
C ASP A 27 -15.57 9.81 -7.55
N TYR A 28 -14.58 9.47 -6.72
CA TYR A 28 -13.20 9.27 -7.23
C TYR A 28 -13.13 8.14 -8.26
N MET A 29 -13.78 7.00 -8.00
CA MET A 29 -13.74 5.86 -8.92
C MET A 29 -14.46 6.15 -10.24
N GLU A 30 -15.52 6.95 -10.22
CA GLU A 30 -16.21 7.41 -11.43
C GLU A 30 -15.35 8.40 -12.21
N ARG A 31 -14.74 9.38 -11.53
CA ARG A 31 -13.81 10.33 -12.14
C ARG A 31 -12.58 9.63 -12.72
N LEU A 32 -12.07 8.60 -12.05
CA LEU A 32 -10.97 7.79 -12.56
C LEU A 32 -11.39 7.06 -13.84
N LYS A 33 -12.60 6.51 -13.90
CA LYS A 33 -13.14 5.88 -15.10
C LYS A 33 -13.21 6.87 -16.28
N LEU A 34 -13.80 8.04 -16.06
CA LEU A 34 -13.88 9.11 -17.07
C LEU A 34 -12.50 9.59 -17.51
N LEU A 35 -11.56 9.72 -16.57
CA LEU A 35 -10.17 10.09 -16.87
C LEU A 35 -9.52 9.07 -17.81
N VAL A 36 -9.74 7.77 -17.59
CA VAL A 36 -9.23 6.70 -18.45
C VAL A 36 -9.86 6.77 -19.84
N GLU A 37 -11.17 6.96 -19.93
CA GLU A 37 -11.90 7.07 -21.20
C GLU A 37 -11.43 8.29 -22.02
N GLU A 38 -11.30 9.46 -21.39
CA GLU A 38 -10.79 10.66 -22.05
C GLU A 38 -9.31 10.51 -22.46
N THR A 39 -8.49 9.85 -21.63
CA THR A 39 -7.07 9.60 -21.96
C THR A 39 -6.93 8.63 -23.14
N TYR A 40 -7.83 7.65 -23.24
CA TYR A 40 -7.92 6.75 -24.39
C TYR A 40 -8.22 7.51 -25.69
N GLU A 41 -9.21 8.40 -25.67
CA GLU A 41 -9.58 9.24 -26.83
C GLU A 41 -8.42 10.18 -27.23
N ASN A 42 -7.85 10.91 -26.25
CA ASN A 42 -6.67 11.77 -26.45
C ASN A 42 -5.47 11.00 -27.00
N GLY A 43 -5.35 9.72 -26.64
CA GLY A 43 -4.32 8.79 -27.08
C GLY A 43 -4.53 8.20 -28.47
N GLN A 44 -5.50 8.70 -29.25
CA GLN A 44 -5.95 8.15 -30.54
C GLN A 44 -6.56 6.76 -30.41
N ASN A 45 -7.47 6.59 -29.44
CA ASN A 45 -8.18 5.34 -29.18
C ASN A 45 -7.25 4.17 -28.84
N ARG A 46 -6.14 4.45 -28.16
CA ARG A 46 -5.18 3.44 -27.68
C ARG A 46 -5.43 3.14 -26.20
N PRO A 47 -5.51 1.85 -25.81
CA PRO A 47 -5.70 1.47 -24.41
C PRO A 47 -4.64 2.07 -23.48
N VAL A 48 -5.07 2.46 -22.28
CA VAL A 48 -4.29 3.21 -21.28
C VAL A 48 -3.48 2.26 -20.40
N VAL A 49 -2.27 2.69 -20.02
CA VAL A 49 -1.45 2.02 -19.01
C VAL A 49 -1.74 2.65 -17.65
N LEU A 50 -2.19 1.84 -16.68
CA LEU A 50 -2.45 2.29 -15.32
C LEU A 50 -1.28 1.92 -14.41
N ILE A 51 -0.64 2.94 -13.81
CA ILE A 51 0.48 2.76 -12.89
C ILE A 51 0.02 3.18 -11.50
N GLY A 52 0.05 2.24 -10.56
CA GLY A 52 -0.13 2.51 -9.14
C GLY A 52 1.20 2.45 -8.41
N HIS A 53 1.41 3.36 -7.45
CA HIS A 53 2.53 3.29 -6.52
C HIS A 53 2.00 3.15 -5.09
N SER A 54 2.60 2.26 -4.31
CA SER A 54 2.22 2.03 -2.90
C SER A 54 0.72 1.76 -2.77
N MET A 55 0.01 2.47 -1.90
CA MET A 55 -1.44 2.37 -1.75
C MET A 55 -2.22 2.69 -3.04
N GLY A 56 -1.67 3.51 -3.95
CA GLY A 56 -2.25 3.78 -5.25
C GLY A 56 -2.45 2.50 -6.07
N SER A 57 -1.55 1.53 -5.94
CA SER A 57 -1.70 0.19 -6.55
C SER A 57 -2.93 -0.54 -6.03
N LEU A 58 -3.20 -0.49 -4.73
CA LEU A 58 -4.38 -1.11 -4.14
C LEU A 58 -5.67 -0.43 -4.62
N TYR A 59 -5.64 0.89 -4.76
CA TYR A 59 -6.72 1.68 -5.37
C TYR A 59 -6.99 1.25 -6.82
N THR A 60 -5.95 1.20 -7.64
CA THR A 60 -6.06 0.78 -9.04
C THR A 60 -6.55 -0.66 -9.16
N LEU A 61 -6.06 -1.57 -8.31
CA LEU A 61 -6.52 -2.96 -8.28
C LEU A 61 -8.00 -3.06 -7.89
N ASN A 62 -8.44 -2.32 -6.86
CA ASN A 62 -9.84 -2.29 -6.44
C ASN A 62 -10.74 -1.73 -7.55
N PHE A 63 -10.29 -0.66 -8.22
CA PHE A 63 -10.97 -0.05 -9.35
C PHE A 63 -11.17 -1.06 -10.49
N LEU A 64 -10.10 -1.71 -10.94
CA LEU A 64 -10.11 -2.67 -12.04
C LEU A 64 -10.99 -3.89 -11.74
N ASN A 65 -10.93 -4.43 -10.52
CA ASN A 65 -11.78 -5.56 -10.11
C ASN A 65 -13.28 -5.23 -10.07
N LYS A 66 -13.65 -3.94 -10.10
CA LYS A 66 -15.04 -3.48 -10.17
C LYS A 66 -15.49 -3.07 -11.57
N GLN A 67 -14.60 -3.09 -12.57
CA GLN A 67 -14.97 -2.80 -13.97
C GLN A 67 -15.38 -4.06 -14.72
N THR A 68 -16.24 -3.89 -15.73
CA THR A 68 -16.65 -4.98 -16.61
C THR A 68 -15.49 -5.46 -17.48
N LYS A 69 -15.56 -6.72 -17.93
CA LYS A 69 -14.61 -7.29 -18.89
C LYS A 69 -14.44 -6.41 -20.13
N ASP A 70 -15.55 -6.06 -20.77
CA ASP A 70 -15.54 -5.28 -22.01
C ASP A 70 -14.90 -3.90 -21.83
N TRP A 71 -15.14 -3.25 -20.68
CA TRP A 71 -14.52 -1.97 -20.37
C TRP A 71 -13.00 -2.12 -20.23
N LYS A 72 -12.53 -3.11 -19.46
CA LYS A 72 -11.09 -3.37 -19.28
C LYS A 72 -10.41 -3.68 -20.62
N GLN A 73 -11.01 -4.55 -21.43
CA GLN A 73 -10.47 -4.96 -22.73
C GLN A 73 -10.42 -3.80 -23.74
N LYS A 74 -11.37 -2.87 -23.68
CA LYS A 74 -11.39 -1.68 -24.55
C LYS A 74 -10.37 -0.62 -24.11
N TYR A 75 -10.34 -0.30 -22.81
CA TYR A 75 -9.68 0.92 -22.32
C TYR A 75 -8.35 0.69 -21.62
N VAL A 76 -8.01 -0.53 -21.20
CA VAL A 76 -6.81 -0.79 -20.38
C VAL A 76 -5.84 -1.68 -21.13
N LYS A 77 -4.64 -1.16 -21.43
CA LYS A 77 -3.53 -1.96 -21.97
C LYS A 77 -2.94 -2.86 -20.90
N SER A 78 -2.60 -2.25 -19.76
CA SER A 78 -1.88 -2.93 -18.69
C SER A 78 -2.07 -2.26 -17.34
N TYR A 79 -1.93 -3.06 -16.28
CA TYR A 79 -1.84 -2.60 -14.90
C TYR A 79 -0.42 -2.84 -14.38
N ILE A 80 0.23 -1.79 -13.87
CA ILE A 80 1.57 -1.82 -13.30
C ILE A 80 1.45 -1.45 -11.81
N SER A 81 1.62 -2.44 -10.93
CA SER A 81 1.70 -2.21 -9.48
C SER A 81 3.15 -1.98 -9.09
N VAL A 82 3.45 -0.89 -8.38
CA VAL A 82 4.80 -0.56 -7.92
C VAL A 82 4.82 -0.45 -6.40
N SER A 83 5.65 -1.25 -5.73
CA SER A 83 5.80 -1.28 -4.27
C SER A 83 4.47 -1.36 -3.51
N ALA A 84 3.55 -2.20 -3.99
CA ALA A 84 2.20 -2.28 -3.46
C ALA A 84 2.14 -3.05 -2.13
N PRO A 85 1.56 -2.49 -1.05
CA PRO A 85 1.42 -3.19 0.23
C PRO A 85 0.20 -4.11 0.24
N PHE A 86 0.16 -5.13 -0.62
CA PHE A 86 -1.01 -6.04 -0.73
C PHE A 86 -1.34 -6.74 0.59
N GLY A 87 -0.30 -7.14 1.33
CA GLY A 87 -0.42 -7.73 2.66
C GLY A 87 -0.44 -6.72 3.80
N GLY A 88 -0.36 -5.41 3.55
CA GLY A 88 -0.13 -4.39 4.60
C GLY A 88 1.34 -4.26 5.01
N SER A 89 1.63 -3.50 6.07
CA SER A 89 3.00 -3.26 6.57
C SER A 89 3.03 -3.15 8.09
N VAL A 90 4.13 -3.60 8.71
CA VAL A 90 4.32 -3.44 10.17
C VAL A 90 4.45 -1.96 10.55
N LYS A 91 4.93 -1.12 9.63
CA LYS A 91 4.98 0.33 9.83
C LYS A 91 3.61 0.93 10.12
N ALA A 92 2.52 0.40 9.53
CA ALA A 92 1.17 0.83 9.87
C ALA A 92 0.82 0.52 11.34
N LEU A 93 1.29 -0.61 11.89
CA LEU A 93 1.12 -0.94 13.31
C LEU A 93 1.85 0.06 14.20
N LEU A 94 3.06 0.49 13.83
CA LEU A 94 3.77 1.55 14.55
C LEU A 94 2.94 2.83 14.56
N GLY A 95 2.42 3.23 13.39
CA GLY A 95 1.60 4.43 13.24
C GLY A 95 0.36 4.46 14.15
N ILE A 96 -0.35 3.34 14.30
CA ILE A 96 -1.55 3.28 15.16
C ILE A 96 -1.23 3.04 16.64
N THR A 97 -0.03 2.57 16.99
CA THR A 97 0.39 2.26 18.38
C THR A 97 1.13 3.42 19.03
N SER A 98 2.37 3.67 18.62
CA SER A 98 3.25 4.73 19.15
C SER A 98 3.27 5.99 18.29
N GLY A 99 2.63 5.95 17.13
CA GLY A 99 2.75 7.00 16.12
C GLY A 99 4.06 6.89 15.34
N ASP A 100 4.09 7.55 14.19
CA ASP A 100 5.26 7.67 13.32
C ASP A 100 5.41 9.15 12.97
N ASN A 101 6.61 9.70 13.19
CA ASN A 101 6.93 11.08 12.86
C ASN A 101 7.57 11.22 11.47
N PHE A 102 7.57 10.15 10.65
CA PHE A 102 8.16 10.13 9.32
C PHE A 102 9.64 10.57 9.30
N SER A 103 10.39 10.25 10.35
CA SER A 103 11.79 10.69 10.56
C SER A 103 11.96 12.20 10.77
N ILE A 104 10.91 12.92 11.21
CA ILE A 104 10.98 14.33 11.60
C ILE A 104 11.48 14.44 13.05
N PHE A 105 12.79 14.66 13.22
CA PHE A 105 13.51 14.54 14.50
C PHE A 105 13.01 15.44 15.65
N PHE A 106 12.34 16.56 15.38
CA PHE A 106 11.92 17.54 16.40
C PHE A 106 10.45 17.38 16.87
N ARG A 107 9.77 16.30 16.48
CA ARG A 107 8.39 16.02 16.93
C ARG A 107 8.26 14.61 17.49
N ASN A 108 7.61 14.52 18.64
CA ASN A 108 7.29 13.26 19.29
C ASN A 108 6.36 12.42 18.38
N PRO A 109 6.69 11.17 18.03
CA PRO A 109 5.81 10.30 17.25
C PRO A 109 4.38 10.21 17.80
N LEU A 110 4.21 10.23 19.13
CA LEU A 110 2.90 10.17 19.77
C LEU A 110 1.99 11.35 19.42
N SER A 111 2.56 12.52 19.08
CA SER A 111 1.73 13.66 18.65
C SER A 111 1.09 13.44 17.27
N PHE A 112 1.67 12.57 16.44
CA PHE A 112 1.09 12.21 15.13
C PHE A 112 0.10 11.04 15.22
N ARG A 113 0.11 10.25 16.30
CA ARG A 113 -0.78 9.09 16.44
C ARG A 113 -2.26 9.43 16.26
N PRO A 114 -2.83 10.51 16.82
CA PRO A 114 -4.23 10.86 16.57
C PRO A 114 -4.51 11.13 15.08
N ILE A 115 -3.58 11.77 14.39
CA ILE A 115 -3.67 12.04 12.94
C ILE A 115 -3.64 10.72 12.17
N LEU A 116 -2.67 9.85 12.44
CA LEU A 116 -2.53 8.55 11.77
C LEU A 116 -3.74 7.63 12.04
N ARG A 117 -4.28 7.64 13.26
CA ARG A 117 -5.52 6.92 13.61
C ARG A 117 -6.76 7.47 12.90
N SER A 118 -6.75 8.75 12.53
CA SER A 118 -7.83 9.35 11.73
C SER A 118 -7.78 9.00 10.24
N PHE A 119 -6.64 8.48 9.75
CA PHE A 119 -6.48 8.10 8.36
C PHE A 119 -6.89 6.63 8.19
N THR A 120 -8.09 6.41 7.66
CA THR A 120 -8.60 5.06 7.40
C THR A 120 -7.69 4.28 6.44
N SER A 121 -6.96 4.98 5.57
CA SER A 121 -5.90 4.41 4.75
C SER A 121 -4.79 3.73 5.56
N VAL A 122 -4.25 4.39 6.59
CA VAL A 122 -3.23 3.82 7.47
C VAL A 122 -3.76 2.58 8.18
N VAL A 123 -4.95 2.70 8.78
CA VAL A 123 -5.58 1.59 9.52
C VAL A 123 -5.86 0.38 8.63
N SER A 124 -6.22 0.60 7.36
CA SER A 124 -6.49 -0.49 6.41
C SER A 124 -5.26 -1.29 5.99
N THR A 125 -4.05 -0.73 6.17
CA THR A 125 -2.79 -1.29 5.70
C THR A 125 -1.96 -1.95 6.81
N VAL A 126 -2.60 -2.29 7.94
CA VAL A 126 -2.00 -3.21 8.92
C VAL A 126 -1.86 -4.62 8.33
N PRO A 127 -0.90 -5.44 8.81
CA PRO A 127 -0.66 -6.79 8.29
C PRO A 127 -1.92 -7.65 8.16
N ASN A 128 -2.16 -8.19 6.98
CA ASN A 128 -3.38 -8.92 6.63
C ASN A 128 -3.23 -10.42 7.01
N PRO A 129 -4.13 -11.01 7.81
CA PRO A 129 -4.05 -12.42 8.21
C PRO A 129 -4.16 -13.41 7.04
N ARG A 130 -4.57 -12.96 5.85
CA ARG A 130 -4.56 -13.76 4.61
C ARG A 130 -3.18 -13.87 3.95
N VAL A 131 -2.19 -13.10 4.40
CA VAL A 131 -0.84 -13.03 3.83
C VAL A 131 0.22 -13.39 4.86
N TRP A 132 0.11 -12.82 6.06
CA TRP A 132 1.10 -12.96 7.12
C TRP A 132 0.92 -14.26 7.90
N PRO A 133 2.01 -14.93 8.34
CA PRO A 133 1.92 -16.14 9.14
C PRO A 133 1.12 -15.93 10.44
N PRO A 134 0.21 -16.85 10.78
CA PRO A 134 -0.71 -16.68 11.91
C PRO A 134 0.00 -16.69 13.28
N ASP A 135 1.18 -17.29 13.38
CA ASP A 135 2.00 -17.43 14.58
C ASP A 135 3.10 -16.35 14.69
N GLN A 136 3.30 -15.54 13.65
CA GLN A 136 4.30 -14.48 13.65
C GLN A 136 3.89 -13.35 14.61
N VAL A 137 4.71 -13.14 15.64
CA VAL A 137 4.55 -12.04 16.59
C VAL A 137 4.98 -10.73 15.94
N LEU A 138 4.03 -9.81 15.78
CA LEU A 138 4.25 -8.49 15.19
C LEU A 138 4.47 -7.41 16.26
N ILE A 139 3.87 -7.59 17.43
CA ILE A 139 4.05 -6.71 18.59
C ILE A 139 4.31 -7.58 19.81
N SER A 140 5.40 -7.29 20.53
CA SER A 140 5.72 -7.91 21.80
C SER A 140 5.68 -6.86 22.90
N THR A 141 5.00 -7.17 24.00
CA THR A 141 4.94 -6.35 25.21
C THR A 141 5.34 -7.21 26.41
N PRO A 142 5.59 -6.62 27.59
CA PRO A 142 6.00 -7.37 28.77
C PRO A 142 4.99 -8.43 29.23
N THR A 143 3.72 -8.23 28.92
CA THR A 143 2.62 -9.07 29.40
C THR A 143 1.94 -9.86 28.28
N LYS A 144 2.14 -9.46 27.01
CA LYS A 144 1.40 -10.02 25.88
C LYS A 144 2.14 -9.88 24.55
N ASN A 145 1.99 -10.89 23.69
CA ASN A 145 2.35 -10.82 22.27
C ASN A 145 1.08 -10.70 21.42
N TYR A 146 1.19 -10.00 20.30
CA TYR A 146 0.12 -9.83 19.31
C TYR A 146 0.58 -10.31 17.94
N THR A 147 -0.22 -11.18 17.35
CA THR A 147 -0.13 -11.66 15.97
C THR A 147 -1.23 -11.01 15.12
N VAL A 148 -1.31 -11.39 13.85
CA VAL A 148 -2.43 -11.00 12.97
C VAL A 148 -3.81 -11.50 13.43
N ASN A 149 -3.85 -12.49 14.34
CA ASN A 149 -5.10 -13.01 14.90
C ASN A 149 -5.57 -12.23 16.13
N ASP A 150 -4.71 -11.39 16.73
CA ASP A 150 -4.99 -10.69 17.98
C ASP A 150 -5.54 -9.27 17.79
N TYR A 151 -5.90 -8.87 16.56
CA TYR A 151 -6.24 -7.46 16.27
C TYR A 151 -7.39 -6.92 17.11
N LEU A 152 -8.44 -7.71 17.35
CA LEU A 152 -9.55 -7.26 18.19
C LEU A 152 -9.07 -6.86 19.58
N THR A 153 -8.16 -7.65 20.17
CA THR A 153 -7.60 -7.32 21.48
C THR A 153 -6.59 -6.19 21.37
N LEU A 154 -5.71 -6.18 20.36
CA LEU A 154 -4.75 -5.10 20.15
C LEU A 154 -5.45 -3.73 20.09
N PHE A 155 -6.49 -3.58 19.26
CA PHE A 155 -7.20 -2.30 19.09
C PHE A 155 -7.89 -1.85 20.39
N LYS A 156 -8.35 -2.79 21.23
CA LYS A 156 -8.86 -2.48 22.58
C LYS A 156 -7.73 -2.00 23.50
N ASP A 157 -6.63 -2.75 23.56
CA ASP A 157 -5.51 -2.50 24.47
C ASP A 157 -4.81 -1.16 24.16
N ILE A 158 -4.79 -0.73 22.89
CA ILE A 158 -4.23 0.58 22.51
C ILE A 158 -5.23 1.75 22.61
N GLY A 159 -6.44 1.50 23.13
CA GLY A 159 -7.50 2.49 23.26
C GLY A 159 -8.02 3.02 21.91
N PHE A 160 -8.15 2.14 20.90
CA PHE A 160 -8.64 2.51 19.56
C PHE A 160 -9.58 1.44 18.96
N PRO A 161 -10.69 1.09 19.63
CA PRO A 161 -11.60 0.04 19.15
C PRO A 161 -12.21 0.33 17.77
N LEU A 162 -12.51 1.60 17.46
CA LEU A 162 -13.01 2.02 16.13
C LEU A 162 -12.05 1.61 14.99
N GLY A 163 -10.74 1.58 15.26
CA GLY A 163 -9.75 1.15 14.27
C GLY A 163 -9.96 -0.29 13.80
N TYR A 164 -10.44 -1.17 14.69
CA TYR A 164 -10.77 -2.55 14.32
C TYR A 164 -11.93 -2.60 13.33
N GLU A 165 -12.98 -1.82 13.55
CA GLU A 165 -14.14 -1.73 12.66
C GLU A 165 -13.74 -1.19 11.28
N VAL A 166 -12.92 -0.13 11.26
CA VAL A 166 -12.37 0.43 10.01
C VAL A 166 -11.53 -0.61 9.26
N MET A 167 -10.64 -1.31 9.96
CA MET A 167 -9.80 -2.36 9.38
C MET A 167 -10.65 -3.49 8.77
N MET A 168 -11.68 -3.96 9.49
CA MET A 168 -12.56 -5.03 9.00
C MET A 168 -13.35 -4.58 7.76
N LYS A 169 -13.96 -3.39 7.81
CA LYS A 169 -14.69 -2.82 6.67
C LYS A 169 -13.80 -2.65 5.44
N ALA A 170 -12.54 -2.24 5.63
CA ALA A 170 -11.57 -2.12 4.55
C ALA A 170 -11.21 -3.48 3.93
N ARG A 171 -11.08 -4.53 4.74
CA ARG A 171 -10.82 -5.90 4.26
C ARG A 171 -11.93 -6.45 3.38
N GLU A 172 -13.16 -6.10 3.68
CA GLU A 172 -14.35 -6.52 2.92
C GLU A 172 -14.52 -5.73 1.61
N ASN A 173 -14.32 -4.40 1.65
CA ASN A 173 -14.75 -3.52 0.56
C ASN A 173 -13.63 -2.98 -0.33
N PHE A 174 -12.38 -3.05 0.16
CA PHE A 174 -11.21 -2.44 -0.48
C PHE A 174 -10.09 -3.44 -0.76
N ILE A 175 -9.61 -4.15 0.26
CA ILE A 175 -8.42 -5.00 0.17
C ILE A 175 -8.76 -6.33 -0.52
N THR A 176 -8.34 -6.43 -1.79
CA THR A 176 -8.38 -7.66 -2.57
C THR A 176 -6.98 -8.17 -2.83
N LEU A 177 -6.82 -9.50 -2.78
CA LEU A 177 -5.59 -10.20 -3.13
C LEU A 177 -5.71 -10.90 -4.50
N SER A 178 -6.87 -10.79 -5.15
CA SER A 178 -7.10 -11.38 -6.46
C SER A 178 -6.54 -10.48 -7.57
N PRO A 179 -5.95 -11.07 -8.63
CA PRO A 179 -5.50 -10.31 -9.79
C PRO A 179 -6.68 -9.58 -10.46
N PRO A 180 -6.43 -8.49 -11.20
CA PRO A 180 -7.45 -7.87 -12.02
C PRO A 180 -7.71 -8.75 -13.24
N ALA A 181 -8.72 -9.62 -13.15
CA ALA A 181 -9.13 -10.48 -14.25
C ALA A 181 -9.38 -9.66 -15.53
N ASP A 182 -9.23 -10.27 -16.70
CA ASP A 182 -9.46 -9.65 -18.02
C ASP A 182 -8.58 -8.44 -18.38
N VAL A 183 -7.61 -8.05 -17.55
CA VAL A 183 -6.57 -7.11 -17.94
C VAL A 183 -5.49 -7.88 -18.70
N SER A 184 -5.19 -7.46 -19.93
CA SER A 184 -4.30 -8.18 -20.84
C SER A 184 -2.89 -8.38 -20.28
N GLU A 185 -2.36 -7.38 -19.59
CA GLU A 185 -1.01 -7.43 -19.03
C GLU A 185 -0.98 -6.87 -17.61
N VAL A 186 -0.45 -7.66 -16.68
CA VAL A 186 -0.29 -7.26 -15.29
C VAL A 186 1.19 -7.34 -14.92
N TYR A 187 1.73 -6.24 -14.41
CA TYR A 187 3.11 -6.12 -13.97
C TYR A 187 3.18 -5.94 -12.46
N CYS A 188 3.96 -6.80 -11.82
CA CYS A 188 4.26 -6.80 -10.39
C CYS A 188 5.68 -6.27 -10.20
N ILE A 189 5.80 -4.99 -9.84
CA ILE A 189 7.09 -4.33 -9.63
C ILE A 189 7.31 -4.13 -8.12
N TYR A 190 8.36 -4.73 -7.60
CA TYR A 190 8.71 -4.63 -6.18
C TYR A 190 10.22 -4.59 -5.97
N SER A 191 10.62 -4.24 -4.76
CA SER A 191 12.02 -4.15 -4.33
C SER A 191 12.27 -5.05 -3.12
N SER A 192 13.54 -5.42 -2.93
CA SER A 192 14.03 -6.13 -1.75
C SER A 192 15.47 -5.69 -1.44
N GLY A 193 16.06 -6.22 -0.38
CA GLY A 193 17.42 -5.91 0.09
C GLY A 193 17.50 -4.68 0.98
N LEU A 194 16.38 -4.19 1.53
CA LEU A 194 16.36 -3.01 2.41
C LEU A 194 15.78 -3.34 3.77
N ILE A 195 16.46 -2.83 4.80
CA ILE A 195 16.08 -2.95 6.21
C ILE A 195 14.65 -2.42 6.40
N THR A 196 13.72 -3.32 6.68
CA THR A 196 12.29 -3.02 6.78
C THR A 196 11.75 -3.52 8.11
N MET A 197 10.94 -2.70 8.76
CA MET A 197 10.39 -3.01 10.09
C MET A 197 9.58 -4.31 10.07
N LYS A 198 9.92 -5.26 10.94
CA LYS A 198 9.22 -6.56 11.07
C LYS A 198 8.44 -6.71 12.36
N LYS A 199 8.92 -6.14 13.46
CA LYS A 199 8.30 -6.32 14.78
C LYS A 199 8.58 -5.15 15.71
N LEU A 200 7.58 -4.85 16.55
CA LEU A 200 7.65 -3.81 17.58
C LEU A 200 7.81 -4.46 18.95
N VAL A 201 8.87 -4.13 19.69
CA VAL A 201 9.12 -4.68 21.02
C VAL A 201 9.06 -3.58 22.08
N TYR A 202 8.06 -3.67 22.95
CA TYR A 202 7.82 -2.73 24.04
C TYR A 202 8.40 -3.24 25.34
N LYS A 203 9.07 -2.35 26.08
CA LYS A 203 9.68 -2.67 27.37
C LYS A 203 8.71 -2.37 28.54
N PRO A 204 8.93 -2.94 29.74
CA PRO A 204 8.15 -2.60 30.94
C PRO A 204 8.06 -1.10 31.19
N ALA A 205 6.98 -0.60 31.77
CA ALA A 205 6.96 0.79 32.23
C ALA A 205 8.08 1.00 33.28
N GLY A 206 8.58 2.22 33.38
CA GLY A 206 9.61 2.59 34.36
C GLY A 206 9.58 4.09 34.65
N LEU A 207 10.50 4.55 35.50
CA LEU A 207 10.51 5.94 35.98
C LEU A 207 10.53 7.00 34.86
N TYR A 208 11.13 6.68 33.71
CA TYR A 208 11.25 7.58 32.55
C TYR A 208 10.69 6.97 31.25
N ARG A 209 9.85 5.93 31.36
CA ARG A 209 9.30 5.23 30.20
C ARG A 209 7.85 4.86 30.47
N ASP A 210 6.96 5.42 29.68
CA ASP A 210 5.54 5.12 29.73
C ASP A 210 5.25 3.65 29.39
N ALA A 211 4.09 3.15 29.81
CA ALA A 211 3.60 1.84 29.42
C ALA A 211 3.23 1.78 27.93
N PHE A 212 3.17 0.57 27.36
CA PHE A 212 2.52 0.35 26.06
C PHE A 212 1.08 0.91 26.09
N PRO A 213 0.61 1.62 25.03
CA PRO A 213 1.29 1.93 23.76
C PRO A 213 1.97 3.30 23.71
N ASN A 214 2.21 3.97 24.84
CA ASN A 214 2.67 5.36 24.92
C ASN A 214 4.19 5.52 24.98
N GLN A 215 4.97 4.54 24.52
CA GLN A 215 6.43 4.61 24.47
C GLN A 215 6.92 4.30 23.04
N ALA A 216 8.17 4.66 22.73
CA ALA A 216 8.82 4.19 21.51
C ALA A 216 9.22 2.70 21.67
N PRO A 217 8.84 1.81 20.73
CA PRO A 217 9.28 0.42 20.76
C PRO A 217 10.74 0.29 20.27
N ILE A 218 11.39 -0.81 20.64
CA ILE A 218 12.53 -1.32 19.87
C ILE A 218 11.99 -1.91 18.58
N LEU A 219 12.68 -1.63 17.48
CA LEU A 219 12.33 -2.12 16.16
C LEU A 219 13.24 -3.29 15.80
N GLU A 220 12.64 -4.42 15.46
CA GLU A 220 13.32 -5.51 14.75
C GLU A 220 13.02 -5.38 13.25
N TYR A 221 13.97 -5.80 12.42
CA TYR A 221 13.93 -5.60 10.98
C TYR A 221 14.10 -6.90 10.21
N ASP A 222 13.65 -6.90 8.97
CA ASP A 222 13.79 -7.98 7.98
C ASP A 222 13.81 -7.36 6.57
N ASP A 223 13.70 -8.20 5.55
CA ASP A 223 13.73 -7.78 4.15
C ASP A 223 12.43 -7.06 3.69
N GLY A 224 12.59 -6.17 2.72
CA GLY A 224 11.54 -5.37 2.10
C GLY A 224 12.12 -4.18 1.34
N ASP A 225 11.33 -3.13 1.18
CA ASP A 225 11.72 -1.90 0.46
C ASP A 225 12.01 -0.68 1.37
N GLY A 226 12.16 -0.92 2.67
CA GLY A 226 12.35 0.09 3.71
C GLY A 226 11.03 0.63 4.29
N THR A 227 9.88 0.23 3.76
CA THR A 227 8.55 0.58 4.29
C THR A 227 7.63 -0.64 4.35
N VAL A 228 7.57 -1.42 3.27
CA VAL A 228 6.69 -2.56 3.11
C VAL A 228 7.52 -3.84 3.10
N ASN A 229 7.09 -4.81 3.90
CA ASN A 229 7.75 -6.10 4.06
C ASN A 229 7.67 -6.93 2.77
N LEU A 230 8.70 -7.74 2.53
CA LEU A 230 8.81 -8.55 1.31
C LEU A 230 7.59 -9.44 1.06
N GLU A 231 7.10 -10.14 2.08
CA GLU A 231 5.91 -11.00 2.00
C GLU A 231 4.64 -10.27 1.53
N SER A 232 4.54 -8.98 1.82
CA SER A 232 3.43 -8.13 1.40
C SER A 232 3.59 -7.63 -0.04
N LEU A 233 4.84 -7.34 -0.43
CA LEU A 233 5.18 -6.91 -1.79
C LEU A 233 5.02 -8.05 -2.81
N GLU A 234 5.32 -9.28 -2.41
CA GLU A 234 5.35 -10.46 -3.28
C GLU A 234 3.98 -11.12 -3.48
N VAL A 235 2.90 -10.62 -2.88
CA VAL A 235 1.56 -11.19 -3.11
C VAL A 235 1.22 -11.27 -4.61
N CYS A 236 1.57 -10.24 -5.38
CA CYS A 236 1.27 -10.22 -6.82
C CYS A 236 2.10 -11.22 -7.64
N THR A 237 3.22 -11.74 -7.13
CA THR A 237 4.05 -12.71 -7.88
C THR A 237 3.35 -14.06 -8.05
N HIS A 238 2.35 -14.33 -7.21
CA HIS A 238 1.55 -15.54 -7.23
C HIS A 238 0.35 -15.47 -8.18
N TRP A 239 0.12 -14.31 -8.81
CA TRP A 239 -0.98 -14.16 -9.76
C TRP A 239 -0.68 -14.89 -11.09
N PRO A 240 -1.70 -15.51 -11.71
CA PRO A 240 -1.51 -16.18 -13.00
C PRO A 240 -1.07 -15.18 -14.08
N ASN A 241 -0.06 -15.56 -14.86
CA ASN A 241 0.47 -14.81 -16.00
C ASN A 241 0.99 -13.39 -15.66
N VAL A 242 1.29 -13.11 -14.39
CA VAL A 242 1.88 -11.85 -13.98
C VAL A 242 3.32 -11.72 -14.49
N LYS A 243 3.68 -10.53 -14.96
CA LYS A 243 5.05 -10.19 -15.34
C LYS A 243 5.76 -9.57 -14.14
N ILE A 244 6.78 -10.24 -13.63
CA ILE A 244 7.50 -9.81 -12.43
C ILE A 244 8.68 -8.94 -12.83
N ILE A 245 8.84 -7.79 -12.17
CA ILE A 245 10.01 -6.93 -12.28
C ILE A 245 10.53 -6.66 -10.88
N HIS A 246 11.56 -7.41 -10.52
CA HIS A 246 12.24 -7.24 -9.24
C HIS A 246 13.33 -6.19 -9.38
N LEU A 247 13.28 -5.15 -8.55
CA LEU A 247 14.24 -4.05 -8.52
C LEU A 247 14.95 -4.03 -7.16
N PRO A 248 15.97 -4.89 -6.94
CA PRO A 248 16.72 -4.92 -5.68
C PRO A 248 17.31 -3.55 -5.34
N ALA A 249 17.38 -3.26 -4.05
CA ALA A 249 17.97 -2.06 -3.46
C ALA A 249 17.32 -0.73 -3.88
N SER A 250 16.04 -0.75 -4.31
CA SER A 250 15.26 0.47 -4.55
C SER A 250 14.36 0.79 -3.36
N SER A 251 14.55 1.91 -2.68
CA SER A 251 13.71 2.26 -1.53
C SER A 251 12.27 2.60 -1.95
N HIS A 252 11.31 2.36 -1.04
CA HIS A 252 9.87 2.44 -1.28
C HIS A 252 9.40 3.65 -2.08
N VAL A 253 9.90 4.85 -1.76
CA VAL A 253 9.56 6.08 -2.51
C VAL A 253 10.51 6.30 -3.69
N PRO A 254 11.85 6.21 -3.55
CA PRO A 254 12.77 6.34 -4.68
C PRO A 254 12.58 5.37 -5.86
N ILE A 255 11.89 4.23 -5.68
CA ILE A 255 11.66 3.24 -6.75
C ILE A 255 11.02 3.85 -8.02
N ILE A 256 10.14 4.85 -7.87
CA ILE A 256 9.52 5.54 -9.02
C ILE A 256 10.51 6.43 -9.79
N SER A 257 11.68 6.71 -9.21
CA SER A 257 12.80 7.42 -9.84
C SER A 257 13.97 6.48 -10.19
N ASP A 258 13.82 5.17 -9.96
CA ASP A 258 14.85 4.19 -10.32
C ASP A 258 15.00 4.12 -11.85
N HIS A 259 16.24 4.19 -12.34
CA HIS A 259 16.51 4.18 -13.77
C HIS A 259 15.98 2.91 -14.47
N ARG A 260 16.01 1.75 -13.79
CA ARG A 260 15.48 0.48 -14.31
C ARG A 260 13.97 0.53 -14.46
N PHE A 261 13.28 1.11 -13.45
CA PHE A 261 11.84 1.34 -13.51
C PHE A 261 11.48 2.29 -14.66
N ILE A 262 12.16 3.44 -14.75
CA ILE A 262 11.92 4.43 -15.82
C ILE A 262 12.15 3.81 -17.19
N GLN A 263 13.24 3.06 -17.38
CA GLN A 263 13.57 2.40 -18.65
C GLN A 263 12.51 1.36 -19.03
N PHE A 264 12.04 0.56 -18.07
CA PHE A 264 10.95 -0.37 -18.29
C PHE A 264 9.67 0.37 -18.72
N VAL A 265 9.24 1.37 -17.96
CA VAL A 265 8.02 2.13 -18.26
C VAL A 265 8.12 2.74 -19.65
N GLN A 266 9.23 3.41 -19.97
CA GLN A 266 9.47 4.01 -21.29
C GLN A 266 9.38 2.99 -22.43
N SER A 267 9.98 1.82 -22.27
CA SER A 267 9.93 0.76 -23.28
C SER A 267 8.50 0.24 -23.47
N HIS A 268 7.81 -0.03 -22.38
CA HIS A 268 6.45 -0.61 -22.38
C HIS A 268 5.37 0.32 -22.94
N VAL A 269 5.49 1.63 -22.68
CA VAL A 269 4.52 2.62 -23.16
C VAL A 269 4.80 3.08 -24.61
N THR A 270 5.94 2.71 -25.19
CA THR A 270 6.32 3.06 -26.57
C THR A 270 6.23 1.90 -27.55
N SER A 271 6.22 0.65 -27.08
CA SER A 271 5.84 -0.55 -27.84
C SER A 271 4.34 -0.61 -28.10
#